data_AF-H2XW20-F1
#
_entry.id   AF-H2XW20-F1
#
_cell.length_a   1.000
_cell.length_b   1.000
_cell.length_c   1.000
_cell.angle_alpha   90.00
_cell.angle_beta   90.00
_cell.angle_gamma   90.00
#
_symmetry.space_group_name_H-M   'P 1'
#
loop_
_entity.id
_entity.type
_entity.pdbx_description
1 polymer ?
#
loop_
_entity_poly.entity_id
_entity_poly.type
_entity_poly.pdbx_seq_one_letter_code
_entity_poly.pdbx_strand_id
1 'polypeptide(L)'
;RPNTNIQSTSCASTSSNEIIKDACQGQNGCRLDARNSIFGDPCRGTPKYIYMSYTCIYPTCSNPIPTVRVICERQRRIINCGTGKRIGVLTGFYGRTNKLTFIAIRCPSRAIRSSRCKSRSSFRRIHNTCHGKQRCAITATNTVFGNPCNGTYKYIKMSYVCY
;
A
#
# COMPACT_ATOMS: atom_id res chain seq x y z
N ARG A 1 2.67 19.39 35.23
CA ARG A 1 1.61 19.43 36.27
C ARG A 1 0.27 19.34 35.55
N PRO A 2 -0.57 18.32 35.78
CA PRO A 2 -1.86 18.20 35.11
C PRO A 2 -2.84 19.20 35.74
N ASN A 3 -3.39 20.09 34.91
CA ASN A 3 -4.27 21.16 35.37
C ASN A 3 -5.71 20.63 35.42
N THR A 4 -6.25 20.48 36.63
CA THR A 4 -7.53 19.84 36.97
C THR A 4 -8.73 20.76 36.81
N ASN A 5 -8.88 21.42 35.67
CA ASN A 5 -10.07 22.28 35.43
C ASN A 5 -10.50 22.25 33.96
N ILE A 6 -11.00 21.10 33.51
CA ILE A 6 -11.75 21.02 32.25
C ILE A 6 -13.20 21.32 32.60
N GLN A 7 -13.59 22.59 32.52
CA GLN A 7 -14.94 23.04 32.89
C GLN A 7 -16.03 22.58 31.92
N SER A 8 -15.65 22.16 30.71
CA SER A 8 -16.58 21.58 29.73
C SER A 8 -15.83 20.74 28.71
N THR A 9 -16.34 19.56 28.41
CA THR A 9 -15.95 18.73 27.25
C THR A 9 -16.72 19.11 25.98
N SER A 10 -17.74 19.97 26.11
CA SER A 10 -18.60 20.45 25.04
C SER A 10 -18.20 21.86 24.62
N CYS A 11 -16.96 22.03 24.16
CA CYS A 11 -16.46 23.29 23.63
C CYS A 11 -15.92 23.11 22.21
N ALA A 12 -16.71 23.54 21.23
CA ALA A 12 -16.37 23.49 19.82
C ALA A 12 -16.75 24.80 19.14
N SER A 13 -15.83 25.38 18.38
CA SER A 13 -16.14 26.53 17.51
C SER A 13 -16.81 26.03 16.23
N THR A 14 -17.98 26.60 15.90
CA THR A 14 -18.79 26.21 14.73
C THR A 14 -18.12 26.55 13.41
N SER A 15 -17.24 27.55 13.37
CA SER A 15 -16.52 27.98 12.16
C SER A 15 -15.21 27.22 11.93
N SER A 16 -14.78 26.37 12.87
CA SER A 16 -13.49 25.66 12.80
C SER A 16 -13.30 24.88 11.50
N ASN A 17 -14.36 24.21 11.02
CA ASN A 17 -14.27 23.38 9.83
C ASN A 17 -14.04 24.19 8.55
N GLU A 18 -14.67 25.35 8.41
CA GLU A 18 -14.54 26.20 7.23
C GLU A 18 -13.15 26.85 7.20
N ILE A 19 -12.72 27.40 8.33
CA ILE A 19 -11.39 28.02 8.47
C ILE A 19 -10.26 27.01 8.15
N ILE A 20 -10.36 25.78 8.67
CA ILE A 20 -9.36 24.73 8.41
C ILE A 20 -9.38 24.31 6.94
N LYS A 21 -10.58 24.17 6.33
CA LYS A 21 -10.70 23.83 4.91
C LYS A 21 -10.08 24.90 4.03
N ASP A 22 -10.40 26.16 4.24
CA ASP A 22 -9.87 27.25 3.41
C ASP A 22 -8.35 27.36 3.48
N ALA A 23 -7.77 27.09 4.66
CA ALA A 23 -6.33 27.14 4.85
C ALA A 23 -5.58 25.90 4.32
N CYS A 24 -6.19 24.71 4.34
CA CYS A 24 -5.48 23.45 4.17
C CYS A 24 -5.97 22.57 3.00
N GLN A 25 -7.20 22.76 2.51
CA GLN A 25 -7.76 21.90 1.48
C GLN A 25 -6.99 22.05 0.16
N GLY A 26 -6.52 20.91 -0.37
CA GLY A 26 -5.78 20.86 -1.64
C GLY A 26 -4.32 21.33 -1.56
N GLN A 27 -3.83 21.69 -0.37
CA GLN A 27 -2.45 22.12 -0.18
C GLN A 27 -1.53 20.93 0.15
N ASN A 28 -0.25 21.04 -0.19
CA ASN A 28 0.79 20.07 0.19
C ASN A 28 1.34 20.30 1.61
N GLY A 29 0.97 21.42 2.23
CA GLY A 29 1.23 21.78 3.61
C GLY A 29 0.49 23.06 3.94
N CYS A 30 0.05 23.21 5.18
CA CYS A 30 -0.58 24.42 5.68
C CYS A 30 -0.10 24.71 7.11
N ARG A 31 -0.26 25.96 7.54
CA ARG A 31 0.04 26.39 8.90
C ARG A 31 -1.21 26.98 9.52
N LEU A 32 -1.52 26.55 10.74
CA LEU A 32 -2.64 27.04 11.54
C LEU A 32 -2.13 27.46 12.91
N ASP A 33 -2.50 28.66 13.35
CA ASP A 33 -2.23 29.14 14.70
C ASP A 33 -3.52 29.05 15.53
N ALA A 34 -3.49 28.29 16.63
CA ALA A 34 -4.64 28.08 17.51
C ALA A 34 -4.93 29.32 18.40
N ARG A 35 -5.41 30.41 17.79
CA ARG A 35 -5.70 31.69 18.46
C ARG A 35 -7.19 32.03 18.39
N ASN A 36 -7.69 32.67 19.45
CA ASN A 36 -9.06 33.19 19.51
C ASN A 36 -9.37 34.19 18.38
N SER A 37 -8.37 34.92 17.89
CA SER A 37 -8.54 35.85 16.76
C SER A 37 -8.85 35.15 15.43
N ILE A 38 -8.55 33.85 15.32
CA ILE A 38 -8.76 33.05 14.11
C ILE A 38 -10.03 32.20 14.27
N PHE A 39 -10.17 31.49 15.40
CA PHE A 39 -11.24 30.51 15.60
C PHE A 39 -12.40 31.01 16.48
N GLY A 40 -12.34 32.25 16.97
CA GLY A 40 -13.22 32.75 18.03
C GLY A 40 -12.89 32.14 19.40
N ASP A 41 -13.64 32.54 20.43
CA ASP A 41 -13.58 31.92 21.76
C ASP A 41 -14.89 31.17 22.08
N PRO A 42 -14.98 29.87 21.73
CA PRO A 42 -16.18 29.06 21.99
C PRO A 42 -16.43 28.76 23.46
N CYS A 43 -15.46 28.95 24.35
CA CYS A 43 -15.59 28.71 25.79
C CYS A 43 -14.54 29.52 26.57
N ARG A 44 -14.93 30.71 27.02
CA ARG A 44 -14.04 31.61 27.79
C ARG A 44 -13.55 30.91 29.07
N GLY A 45 -12.27 31.10 29.39
CA GLY A 45 -11.63 30.51 30.58
C GLY A 45 -11.21 29.04 30.44
N THR A 46 -11.63 28.35 29.37
CA THR A 46 -11.19 26.97 29.08
C THR A 46 -10.05 26.97 28.06
N PRO A 47 -8.93 26.27 28.34
CA PRO A 47 -7.87 26.04 27.35
C PRO A 47 -8.41 25.25 26.15
N LYS A 48 -8.13 25.73 24.94
CA LYS A 48 -8.63 25.16 23.68
C LYS A 48 -7.48 24.55 22.87
N TYR A 49 -7.82 23.66 21.95
CA TYR A 49 -6.90 23.04 21.01
C TYR A 49 -7.60 22.86 19.67
N ILE A 50 -6.81 22.77 18.58
CA ILE A 50 -7.33 22.38 17.27
C ILE A 50 -7.28 20.86 17.19
N TYR A 51 -8.39 20.24 16.83
CA TYR A 51 -8.45 18.84 16.44
C TYR A 51 -8.91 18.74 14.99
N MET A 52 -8.17 18.01 14.17
CA MET A 52 -8.57 17.73 12.79
C MET A 52 -8.17 16.33 12.39
N SER A 53 -8.97 15.74 11.53
CA SER A 53 -8.60 14.59 10.72
C SER A 53 -8.47 15.06 9.27
N TYR A 54 -7.42 14.63 8.59
CA TYR A 54 -7.20 14.93 7.19
C TYR A 54 -6.79 13.65 6.45
N THR A 55 -6.94 13.67 5.13
CA THR A 55 -6.42 12.63 4.26
C THR A 55 -5.66 13.30 3.13
N CYS A 56 -4.40 12.92 2.94
CA CYS A 56 -3.65 13.34 1.76
C CYS A 56 -4.20 12.58 0.55
N ILE A 57 -4.89 13.30 -0.34
CA ILE A 57 -5.29 12.79 -1.64
C ILE A 57 -4.15 13.12 -2.59
N TYR A 58 -3.34 12.12 -2.91
CA TYR A 58 -2.41 12.26 -4.02
C TYR A 58 -3.25 12.27 -5.29
N PRO A 59 -3.22 13.35 -6.11
CA PRO A 59 -3.66 13.19 -7.48
C PRO A 59 -2.87 12.01 -8.02
N THR A 60 -3.55 10.98 -8.52
CA THR A 60 -2.89 9.88 -9.21
C THR A 60 -2.27 10.48 -10.46
N CYS A 61 -1.07 11.03 -10.33
CA CYS A 61 -0.29 11.67 -11.38
C CYS A 61 0.09 10.60 -12.40
N SER A 62 -0.77 10.31 -13.37
CA SER A 62 -0.46 9.66 -14.67
C SER A 62 0.42 8.38 -14.67
N ASN A 63 0.73 7.84 -13.51
CA ASN A 63 1.66 6.75 -13.24
C ASN A 63 0.92 5.80 -12.31
N PRO A 64 0.34 4.73 -12.84
CA PRO A 64 -0.39 3.77 -12.01
C PRO A 64 0.54 3.21 -10.91
N ILE A 65 0.05 3.18 -9.67
CA ILE A 65 0.80 2.69 -8.51
C ILE A 65 1.10 1.19 -8.70
N PRO A 66 2.38 0.76 -8.65
CA PRO A 66 2.72 -0.65 -8.77
C PRO A 66 2.08 -1.51 -7.68
N THR A 67 1.21 -2.42 -8.08
CA THR A 67 0.65 -3.45 -7.21
C THR A 67 1.62 -4.63 -7.10
N VAL A 68 2.00 -5.01 -5.88
CA VAL A 68 2.81 -6.19 -5.60
C VAL A 68 1.92 -7.40 -5.31
N ARG A 69 2.21 -8.53 -5.95
CA ARG A 69 1.53 -9.81 -5.68
C ARG A 69 2.55 -10.91 -5.39
N VAL A 70 2.18 -11.75 -4.43
CA VAL A 70 2.93 -12.94 -4.04
C VAL A 70 2.03 -14.17 -4.21
N ILE A 71 2.56 -15.21 -4.86
CA ILE A 71 1.85 -16.44 -5.18
C ILE A 71 2.73 -17.63 -4.79
N CYS A 72 2.29 -18.42 -3.81
CA CYS A 72 3.13 -19.49 -3.28
C CYS A 72 3.21 -20.67 -4.26
N GLU A 73 4.29 -21.45 -4.20
CA GLU A 73 4.46 -22.62 -5.06
C GLU A 73 3.24 -23.56 -4.97
N ARG A 74 2.77 -24.01 -6.14
CA ARG A 74 1.53 -24.76 -6.40
C ARG A 74 0.23 -23.96 -6.31
N GLN A 75 0.27 -22.66 -6.04
CA GLN A 75 -0.92 -21.81 -6.11
C GLN A 75 -1.11 -21.19 -7.50
N ARG A 76 -2.38 -20.96 -7.85
CA ARG A 76 -2.81 -20.19 -9.01
C ARG A 76 -3.50 -18.92 -8.55
N ARG A 77 -3.24 -17.80 -9.23
CA ARG A 77 -3.94 -16.53 -9.02
C ARG A 77 -4.32 -15.88 -10.35
N ILE A 78 -5.38 -15.10 -10.30
CA ILE A 78 -5.89 -14.30 -11.41
C ILE A 78 -5.61 -12.84 -11.10
N ILE A 79 -5.00 -12.14 -12.04
CA ILE A 79 -4.82 -10.69 -12.06
C ILE A 79 -5.82 -10.13 -13.07
N ASN A 80 -6.55 -9.08 -12.71
CA ASN A 80 -7.52 -8.42 -13.56
C ASN A 80 -7.43 -6.90 -13.35
N CYS A 81 -7.27 -6.15 -14.45
CA CYS A 81 -7.21 -4.69 -14.43
C CYS A 81 -8.56 -3.99 -14.68
N GLY A 82 -9.62 -4.76 -14.94
CA GLY A 82 -10.94 -4.22 -15.29
C GLY A 82 -11.03 -3.81 -16.76
N THR A 83 -12.25 -3.45 -17.18
CA THR A 83 -12.55 -3.10 -18.57
C THR A 83 -11.71 -1.92 -19.06
N GLY A 84 -11.21 -2.00 -20.29
CA GLY A 84 -10.42 -0.93 -20.93
C GLY A 84 -8.96 -0.82 -20.49
N LYS A 85 -8.52 -1.54 -19.45
CA LYS A 85 -7.13 -1.49 -18.94
C LYS A 85 -6.34 -2.76 -19.24
N ARG A 86 -5.01 -2.64 -19.24
CA ARG A 86 -4.06 -3.72 -19.49
C ARG A 86 -3.05 -3.83 -18.34
N ILE A 87 -2.55 -5.04 -18.12
CA ILE A 87 -1.54 -5.33 -17.11
C ILE A 87 -0.16 -4.91 -17.66
N GLY A 88 0.51 -3.98 -16.99
CA GLY A 88 1.91 -3.65 -17.22
C GLY A 88 2.80 -4.35 -16.20
N VAL A 89 3.40 -5.49 -16.55
CA VAL A 89 4.35 -6.19 -15.67
C VAL A 89 5.64 -5.39 -15.59
N LEU A 90 6.06 -5.01 -14.38
CA LEU A 90 7.27 -4.23 -14.14
C LEU A 90 8.43 -5.12 -13.69
N THR A 91 8.19 -5.93 -12.66
CA THR A 91 9.20 -6.87 -12.13
C THR A 91 8.54 -8.20 -11.79
N GLY A 92 9.33 -9.26 -11.73
CA GLY A 92 8.82 -10.59 -11.41
C GLY A 92 9.92 -11.61 -11.29
N PHE A 93 9.80 -12.51 -10.30
CA PHE A 93 10.62 -13.71 -10.25
C PHE A 93 9.85 -14.88 -9.63
N TYR A 94 10.27 -16.10 -9.95
CA TYR A 94 9.90 -17.34 -9.26
C TYR A 94 11.13 -17.89 -8.53
N GLY A 95 10.99 -18.12 -7.23
CA GLY A 95 12.09 -18.59 -6.38
C GLY A 95 11.84 -18.29 -4.91
N ARG A 96 12.90 -18.05 -4.15
CA ARG A 96 12.83 -17.62 -2.75
C ARG A 96 14.00 -16.69 -2.43
N THR A 97 13.68 -15.46 -2.05
CA THR A 97 14.67 -14.44 -1.67
C THR A 97 14.66 -14.11 -0.17
N ASN A 98 13.88 -14.84 0.62
CA ASN A 98 13.70 -14.58 2.04
C ASN A 98 13.62 -15.89 2.83
N LYS A 99 14.34 -15.93 3.96
CA LYS A 99 14.33 -17.04 4.94
C LYS A 99 13.13 -16.99 5.91
N LEU A 100 12.39 -15.88 5.96
CA LEU A 100 11.30 -15.68 6.91
C LEU A 100 10.18 -16.71 6.69
N THR A 101 9.84 -17.37 7.79
CA THR A 101 8.79 -18.38 7.95
C THR A 101 7.51 -17.80 8.57
N PHE A 102 7.52 -16.55 9.02
CA PHE A 102 6.34 -15.86 9.55
C PHE A 102 5.74 -14.87 8.54
N ILE A 103 4.39 -14.93 8.46
CA ILE A 103 3.31 -14.08 7.90
C ILE A 103 3.62 -12.99 6.85
N ALA A 104 4.79 -12.33 6.85
CA ALA A 104 5.11 -11.16 6.03
C ALA A 104 5.12 -11.40 4.49
N ILE A 105 5.27 -12.64 4.01
CA ILE A 105 5.27 -12.96 2.56
C ILE A 105 4.07 -13.83 2.14
N ARG A 106 3.18 -14.21 3.08
CA ARG A 106 2.06 -15.16 2.84
C ARG A 106 2.44 -16.53 2.27
N CYS A 107 3.73 -16.90 2.23
CA CYS A 107 4.22 -18.22 1.80
C CYS A 107 5.16 -18.87 2.84
N PRO A 108 4.70 -19.11 4.08
CA PRO A 108 5.52 -19.75 5.10
C PRO A 108 5.89 -21.19 4.70
N SER A 109 7.11 -21.62 5.00
CA SER A 109 7.51 -23.02 4.82
C SER A 109 8.75 -23.35 5.64
N ARG A 110 8.80 -24.55 6.20
CA ARG A 110 10.00 -25.10 6.86
C ARG A 110 11.05 -25.58 5.84
N ALA A 111 10.66 -25.78 4.59
CA ALA A 111 11.57 -26.22 3.52
C ALA A 111 12.26 -25.01 2.86
N ILE A 112 13.31 -24.48 3.51
CA ILE A 112 14.12 -23.39 2.96
C ILE A 112 15.61 -23.75 3.06
N ARG A 113 16.17 -24.32 1.99
CA ARG A 113 17.61 -24.60 1.88
C ARG A 113 18.40 -23.41 1.32
N SER A 114 17.75 -22.56 0.52
CA SER A 114 18.37 -21.33 -0.02
C SER A 114 17.39 -20.16 -0.05
N SER A 115 17.88 -18.98 0.31
CA SER A 115 17.18 -17.70 0.15
C SER A 115 17.83 -16.78 -0.90
N ARG A 116 18.74 -17.32 -1.71
CA ARG A 116 19.31 -16.65 -2.90
C ARG A 116 18.82 -17.37 -4.15
N CYS A 117 17.53 -17.67 -4.19
CA CYS A 117 16.93 -18.48 -5.22
C CYS A 117 16.03 -17.66 -6.15
N LYS A 118 16.39 -17.59 -7.43
CA LYS A 118 15.58 -17.00 -8.49
C LYS A 118 15.80 -17.77 -9.78
N SER A 119 14.72 -18.17 -10.46
CA SER A 119 14.83 -18.76 -11.80
C SER A 119 15.17 -17.68 -12.84
N ARG A 120 16.23 -17.91 -13.62
CA ARG A 120 16.70 -16.99 -14.66
C ARG A 120 15.65 -16.68 -15.72
N SER A 121 14.77 -17.64 -16.03
CA SER A 121 13.72 -17.47 -17.03
C SER A 121 12.41 -16.90 -16.47
N SER A 122 12.31 -16.71 -15.15
CA SER A 122 11.03 -16.43 -14.50
C SER A 122 10.42 -15.09 -14.86
N PHE A 123 11.22 -14.02 -14.92
CA PHE A 123 10.71 -12.70 -15.34
C PHE A 123 10.09 -12.75 -16.74
N ARG A 124 10.85 -13.26 -17.73
CA ARG A 124 10.38 -13.40 -19.12
C ARG A 124 9.07 -14.19 -19.22
N ARG A 125 8.96 -15.29 -18.46
CA ARG A 125 7.74 -16.11 -18.44
C ARG A 125 6.55 -15.41 -17.79
N ILE A 126 6.76 -14.71 -16.67
CA ILE A 126 5.71 -13.89 -16.02
C ILE A 126 5.25 -12.79 -16.98
N HIS A 127 6.20 -12.08 -17.59
CA HIS A 127 5.95 -11.01 -18.54
C HIS A 127 5.14 -11.52 -19.73
N ASN A 128 5.60 -12.57 -20.44
CA ASN A 128 4.88 -13.12 -21.59
C ASN A 128 3.49 -13.68 -21.21
N THR A 129 3.31 -14.14 -19.98
CA THR A 129 2.02 -14.66 -19.53
C THR A 129 1.00 -13.55 -19.28
N CYS A 130 1.42 -12.42 -18.70
CA CYS A 130 0.50 -11.39 -18.19
C CYS A 130 0.57 -10.02 -18.86
N HIS A 131 1.75 -9.58 -19.32
CA HIS A 131 1.92 -8.23 -19.84
C HIS A 131 1.01 -7.98 -21.04
N GLY A 132 0.38 -6.81 -21.08
CA GLY A 132 -0.52 -6.40 -22.16
C GLY A 132 -1.88 -7.12 -22.15
N LYS A 133 -2.17 -8.01 -21.20
CA LYS A 133 -3.50 -8.64 -21.07
C LYS A 133 -4.36 -7.88 -20.08
N GLN A 134 -5.66 -7.88 -20.26
CA GLN A 134 -6.61 -7.36 -19.26
C GLN A 134 -6.70 -8.29 -18.05
N ARG A 135 -6.73 -9.61 -18.32
CA ARG A 135 -6.84 -10.68 -17.34
C ARG A 135 -5.73 -11.71 -17.57
N CYS A 136 -5.00 -12.04 -16.51
CA CYS A 136 -3.93 -13.04 -16.54
C CYS A 136 -4.15 -14.08 -15.44
N ALA A 137 -4.05 -15.37 -15.78
CA ALA A 137 -3.98 -16.43 -14.78
C ALA A 137 -2.56 -16.99 -14.75
N ILE A 138 -1.94 -16.99 -13.57
CA ILE A 138 -0.56 -17.43 -13.39
C ILE A 138 -0.47 -18.45 -12.24
N THR A 139 0.25 -19.54 -12.49
CA THR A 139 0.40 -20.67 -11.57
C THR A 139 1.88 -20.82 -11.22
N ALA A 140 2.21 -20.79 -9.93
CA ALA A 140 3.59 -20.83 -9.44
C ALA A 140 4.13 -22.27 -9.35
N THR A 141 4.54 -22.88 -10.47
CA THR A 141 5.03 -24.27 -10.48
C THR A 141 6.40 -24.43 -11.14
N ASN A 142 7.09 -25.51 -10.78
CA ASN A 142 8.36 -25.90 -11.40
C ASN A 142 8.20 -26.25 -12.89
N THR A 143 7.03 -26.76 -13.30
CA THR A 143 6.73 -27.03 -14.72
C THR A 143 6.75 -25.77 -15.57
N VAL A 144 6.28 -24.64 -15.02
CA VAL A 144 6.25 -23.37 -15.74
C VAL A 144 7.61 -22.66 -15.65
N PHE A 145 8.24 -22.62 -14.48
CA PHE A 145 9.38 -21.73 -14.21
C PHE A 145 10.72 -22.45 -14.00
N GLY A 146 10.76 -23.77 -14.08
CA GLY A 146 11.88 -24.60 -13.65
C GLY A 146 12.00 -24.69 -12.13
N ASN A 147 12.93 -25.52 -11.63
CA ASN A 147 13.21 -25.66 -10.21
C ASN A 147 14.59 -25.06 -9.85
N PRO A 148 14.69 -23.74 -9.62
CA PRO A 148 15.97 -23.05 -9.40
C PRO A 148 16.67 -23.37 -8.06
N CYS A 149 15.98 -24.01 -7.12
CA CYS A 149 16.54 -24.40 -5.82
C CYS A 149 15.80 -25.60 -5.26
N ASN A 150 16.35 -26.79 -5.50
CA ASN A 150 15.71 -28.02 -5.06
C ASN A 150 15.62 -28.09 -3.52
N GLY A 151 14.52 -28.65 -3.00
CA GLY A 151 14.22 -28.70 -1.56
C GLY A 151 13.91 -27.36 -0.91
N THR A 152 13.74 -26.28 -1.69
CA THR A 152 13.26 -24.98 -1.19
C THR A 152 11.86 -24.69 -1.74
N TYR A 153 10.93 -24.36 -0.85
CA TYR A 153 9.58 -23.90 -1.21
C TYR A 153 9.65 -22.50 -1.80
N LYS A 154 9.11 -22.31 -2.99
CA LYS A 154 9.24 -21.09 -3.79
C LYS A 154 7.95 -20.27 -3.80
N TYR A 155 8.03 -19.09 -4.38
CA TYR A 155 6.90 -18.23 -4.68
C TYR A 155 7.21 -17.38 -5.91
N ILE A 156 6.15 -16.93 -6.58
CA ILE A 156 6.24 -15.77 -7.47
C ILE A 156 6.13 -14.52 -6.61
N LYS A 157 7.01 -13.55 -6.81
CA LYS A 157 6.80 -12.15 -6.39
C LYS A 157 6.91 -11.27 -7.62
N MET A 158 5.85 -10.54 -7.94
CA MET A 158 5.80 -9.64 -9.10
C MET A 158 5.19 -8.29 -8.73
N SER A 159 5.62 -7.25 -9.42
CA SER A 159 4.97 -5.93 -9.42
C SER A 159 4.41 -5.62 -10.79
N TYR A 160 3.22 -5.05 -10.83
CA TYR A 160 2.56 -4.64 -12.07
C TYR A 160 1.69 -3.41 -11.85
N VAL A 161 1.32 -2.78 -12.94
CA VAL A 161 0.38 -1.67 -12.99
C VAL A 161 -0.80 -2.03 -13.88
N CYS A 162 -1.91 -1.31 -13.70
CA CYS A 162 -3.03 -1.33 -14.65
C CYS A 162 -3.05 0.03 -15.35
N TYR A 163 -2.84 0.03 -16.66
CA TYR A 163 -2.83 1.22 -17.50
C TYR A 163 -3.92 1.15 -18.56
#